data_AF-K2A0L2-F1
#
_entry.id   AF-K2A0L2-F1
#
_cell.length_a   1.000
_cell.length_b   1.000
_cell.length_c   1.000
_cell.angle_alpha   90.00
_cell.angle_beta   90.00
_cell.angle_gamma   90.00
#
_symmetry.space_group_name_H-M   'P 1'
#
loop_
_entity.id
_entity.type
_entity.pdbx_description
1 polymer ?
#
loop_
_entity_poly.entity_id
_entity_poly.type
_entity_poly.pdbx_seq_one_letter_code
_entity_poly.pdbx_strand_id
1 'polypeptide(L)'
;MLDSFTNIKSVGIYNGTLQGNKNSEQFVKDSHKFGYKVVTKPVKIMRIPVDVSSIASDSPAIINNFIDKALTRLLDIETIEFLNSKLGELNKKGTKYIEKRKCNFDVEIGVDMLLDHKENHIDNFVIWSGDSDFAGPIDTLMKDGKKVVIFATVRRLSPELASTGAQMFEIKKIRDFICWNGELSTQAQNVL
;
A
#
# COMPACT_ATOMS: atom_id res chain seq x y z
N MET A 1 19.94 4.92 13.51
CA MET A 1 19.28 3.90 12.67
C MET A 1 18.40 3.06 13.61
N LEU A 2 17.44 2.25 13.15
CA LEU A 2 16.50 1.58 14.07
C LEU A 2 17.18 0.57 15.01
N ASP A 3 18.40 0.15 14.65
CA ASP A 3 19.31 -0.64 15.46
C ASP A 3 19.80 0.03 16.77
N SER A 4 19.60 1.34 16.93
CA SER A 4 19.95 2.04 18.18
C SER A 4 18.99 1.76 19.34
N PHE A 5 17.86 1.09 19.08
CA PHE A 5 16.83 0.78 20.08
C PHE A 5 16.94 -0.68 20.53
N THR A 6 17.25 -0.91 21.81
CA THR A 6 17.47 -2.25 22.38
C THR A 6 16.19 -3.09 22.51
N ASN A 7 15.03 -2.45 22.46
CA ASN A 7 13.71 -3.06 22.57
C ASN A 7 13.12 -3.45 21.21
N ILE A 8 13.78 -3.15 20.09
CA ILE A 8 13.36 -3.60 18.76
C ILE A 8 13.90 -5.01 18.52
N LYS A 9 13.01 -5.98 18.50
CA LYS A 9 13.36 -7.39 18.29
C LYS A 9 13.66 -7.72 16.83
N SER A 10 12.83 -7.21 15.92
CA SER A 10 12.92 -7.44 14.48
C SER A 10 12.39 -6.24 13.71
N VAL A 11 12.91 -6.05 12.50
CA VAL A 11 12.40 -5.07 11.53
C VAL A 11 12.22 -5.79 10.20
N GLY A 12 10.98 -5.84 9.72
CA GLY A 12 10.63 -6.40 8.42
C GLY A 12 10.51 -5.32 7.34
N ILE A 13 11.21 -5.51 6.22
CA ILE A 13 11.11 -4.65 5.03
C ILE A 13 10.57 -5.48 3.88
N TYR A 14 9.39 -5.10 3.39
CA TYR A 14 8.67 -5.81 2.34
C TYR A 14 8.59 -4.90 1.12
N ASN A 15 9.41 -5.16 0.11
CA ASN A 15 9.53 -4.26 -1.03
C ASN A 15 9.73 -5.01 -2.35
N GLY A 16 9.02 -4.55 -3.38
CA GLY A 16 9.15 -5.10 -4.73
C GLY A 16 10.47 -4.73 -5.38
N THR A 17 11.04 -5.64 -6.16
CA THR A 17 12.24 -5.37 -6.96
C THR A 17 11.89 -5.23 -8.44
N LEU A 18 12.27 -4.09 -9.03
CA LEU A 18 12.26 -3.89 -10.48
C LEU A 18 13.57 -4.43 -11.07
N GLN A 19 13.50 -5.56 -11.78
CA GLN A 19 14.67 -6.16 -12.40
C GLN A 19 15.37 -5.19 -13.36
N GLY A 20 16.68 -5.03 -13.22
CA GLY A 20 17.50 -4.13 -14.04
C GLY A 20 17.45 -2.66 -13.58
N ASN A 21 16.68 -2.34 -12.54
CA ASN A 21 16.68 -1.00 -11.96
C ASN A 21 17.69 -0.93 -10.79
N LYS A 22 18.83 -0.26 -11.04
CA LYS A 22 19.92 -0.13 -10.06
C LYS A 22 19.46 0.41 -8.70
N ASN A 23 18.58 1.41 -8.68
CA ASN A 23 18.11 2.02 -7.43
C ASN A 23 17.23 1.03 -6.63
N SER A 24 16.34 0.31 -7.31
CA SER A 24 15.50 -0.72 -6.69
C SER A 24 16.33 -1.85 -6.09
N GLU A 25 17.35 -2.31 -6.81
CA GLU A 25 18.24 -3.39 -6.36
C GLU A 25 19.16 -2.93 -5.24
N GLN A 26 19.64 -1.69 -5.29
CA GLN A 26 20.52 -1.13 -4.25
C GLN A 26 19.78 -0.98 -2.91
N PHE A 27 18.52 -0.51 -2.93
CA PHE A 27 17.71 -0.41 -1.70
C PHE A 27 17.58 -1.76 -0.97
N VAL A 28 17.37 -2.85 -1.71
CA VAL A 28 17.27 -4.20 -1.13
C VAL A 28 18.61 -4.63 -0.53
N LYS A 29 19.72 -4.40 -1.25
CA LYS A 29 21.07 -4.70 -0.75
C LYS A 29 21.40 -3.92 0.52
N ASP A 30 21.10 -2.64 0.56
CA ASP A 30 21.34 -1.78 1.72
C ASP A 30 20.50 -2.24 2.91
N SER A 31 19.22 -2.59 2.68
CA SER A 31 18.34 -3.11 3.73
C SER A 31 18.87 -4.41 4.35
N HIS A 32 19.43 -5.32 3.55
CA HIS A 32 20.10 -6.52 4.06
C HIS A 32 21.37 -6.19 4.85
N LYS A 33 22.19 -5.25 4.35
CA LYS A 33 23.42 -4.81 5.03
C LYS A 33 23.15 -4.24 6.42
N PHE A 34 21.98 -3.63 6.59
CA PHE A 34 21.49 -3.09 7.86
C PHE A 34 20.90 -4.15 8.81
N GLY A 35 20.90 -5.43 8.44
CA GLY A 35 20.44 -6.54 9.29
C GLY A 35 18.93 -6.72 9.37
N TYR A 36 18.16 -6.05 8.50
CA TYR A 36 16.71 -6.18 8.48
C TYR A 36 16.27 -7.52 7.86
N LYS A 37 15.11 -8.02 8.28
CA LYS A 37 14.41 -9.10 7.59
C LYS A 37 13.82 -8.52 6.31
N VAL A 38 14.44 -8.79 5.17
CA VAL A 38 13.98 -8.25 3.88
C VAL A 38 13.26 -9.33 3.09
N VAL A 39 12.02 -9.05 2.72
CA VAL A 39 11.19 -9.89 1.85
C VAL A 39 10.97 -9.15 0.54
N THR A 40 11.29 -9.82 -0.57
CA THR A 40 11.22 -9.22 -1.90
C THR A 40 10.50 -10.11 -2.91
N LYS A 41 9.86 -9.47 -3.88
CA LYS A 41 9.22 -10.09 -5.03
C LYS A 41 9.47 -9.25 -6.28
N PRO A 42 9.58 -9.86 -7.46
CA PRO A 42 9.61 -9.10 -8.71
C PRO A 42 8.33 -8.28 -8.87
N VAL A 43 8.46 -7.00 -9.22
CA VAL A 43 7.30 -6.16 -9.57
C VAL A 43 6.72 -6.64 -10.89
N LYS A 44 5.43 -7.02 -10.88
CA LYS A 44 4.73 -7.42 -12.10
C LYS A 44 4.31 -6.18 -12.89
N ILE A 45 4.76 -6.08 -14.13
CA ILE A 45 4.28 -5.05 -15.08
C ILE A 45 3.12 -5.66 -15.85
N MET A 46 1.92 -5.10 -15.65
CA MET A 46 0.70 -5.52 -16.33
C MET A 46 0.39 -4.53 -17.45
N ARG A 47 0.12 -5.05 -18.65
CA ARG A 47 -0.41 -4.25 -19.76
C ARG A 47 -1.91 -4.35 -19.75
N ILE A 48 -2.58 -3.26 -19.39
CA ILE A 48 -4.04 -3.18 -19.38
C ILE A 48 -4.48 -2.61 -20.72
N PRO A 49 -5.29 -3.33 -21.51
CA PRO A 49 -5.67 -2.89 -22.83
C PRO A 49 -6.56 -1.64 -22.75
N VAL A 50 -6.28 -0.68 -23.62
CA VAL A 50 -7.14 0.50 -23.91
C VAL A 50 -7.54 0.53 -25.39
N ASP A 51 -7.29 -0.56 -26.12
CA ASP A 51 -7.61 -0.68 -27.53
C ASP A 51 -9.10 -0.95 -27.72
N VAL A 52 -9.79 -0.01 -28.37
CA VAL A 52 -11.22 -0.13 -28.69
C VAL A 52 -11.49 -0.56 -30.13
N SER A 53 -10.45 -0.78 -30.95
CA SER A 53 -10.62 -1.08 -32.39
C SER A 53 -11.34 -2.40 -32.69
N SER A 54 -11.39 -3.31 -31.72
CA SER A 54 -12.03 -4.64 -31.87
C SER A 54 -13.34 -4.77 -31.10
N ILE A 55 -13.92 -3.67 -30.58
CA ILE A 55 -15.20 -3.68 -29.85
C ILE A 55 -16.21 -2.73 -30.50
N ALA A 56 -17.49 -2.96 -30.25
CA ALA A 56 -18.55 -2.02 -30.63
C ALA A 56 -18.43 -0.71 -29.84
N SER A 57 -18.92 0.40 -30.41
CA SER A 57 -18.83 1.74 -29.81
C SER A 57 -19.50 1.80 -28.44
N ASP A 58 -20.62 1.09 -28.27
CA ASP A 58 -21.44 0.99 -27.07
C ASP A 58 -20.95 -0.07 -26.07
N SER A 59 -19.85 -0.78 -26.37
CA SER A 59 -19.38 -1.87 -25.52
C SER A 59 -18.63 -1.37 -24.28
N PRO A 60 -19.04 -1.77 -23.06
CA PRO A 60 -18.32 -1.39 -21.83
C PRO A 60 -17.07 -2.25 -21.56
N ALA A 61 -16.70 -3.18 -22.46
CA ALA A 61 -15.68 -4.19 -22.20
C ALA A 61 -14.33 -3.62 -21.77
N ILE A 62 -13.86 -2.56 -22.44
CA ILE A 62 -12.59 -1.89 -22.10
C ILE A 62 -12.74 -1.01 -20.86
N ILE A 63 -13.85 -0.28 -20.73
CA ILE A 63 -14.15 0.59 -19.57
C ILE A 63 -14.18 -0.19 -18.26
N ASN A 64 -14.73 -1.41 -18.27
CA ASN A 64 -14.79 -2.30 -17.12
C ASN A 64 -13.41 -2.74 -16.58
N ASN A 65 -12.32 -2.50 -17.31
CA ASN A 65 -10.96 -2.73 -16.78
C ASN A 65 -10.50 -1.61 -15.83
N PHE A 66 -11.19 -0.46 -15.81
CA PHE A 66 -10.75 0.75 -15.13
C PHE A 66 -11.70 1.23 -14.04
N ILE A 67 -13.00 0.96 -14.18
CA ILE A 67 -14.01 1.37 -13.21
C ILE A 67 -14.79 0.17 -12.68
N ASP A 68 -15.42 0.35 -11.52
CA ASP A 68 -16.25 -0.67 -10.91
C ASP A 68 -17.48 -1.01 -11.78
N LYS A 69 -17.85 -2.29 -11.84
CA LYS A 69 -18.96 -2.75 -12.67
C LYS A 69 -20.31 -2.19 -12.22
N ALA A 70 -20.51 -1.94 -10.93
CA ALA A 70 -21.72 -1.31 -10.43
C ALA A 70 -21.81 0.14 -10.94
N LEU A 71 -20.68 0.86 -10.99
CA LEU A 71 -20.64 2.18 -11.60
C LEU A 71 -20.91 2.11 -13.10
N THR A 72 -20.30 1.19 -13.84
CA THR A 72 -20.54 1.05 -15.29
C THR A 72 -22.02 0.81 -15.63
N ARG A 73 -22.76 0.10 -14.78
CA ARG A 73 -24.20 -0.15 -14.97
C ARG A 73 -25.08 1.09 -14.83
N LEU A 74 -24.57 2.15 -14.21
CA LEU A 74 -25.27 3.42 -14.06
C LEU A 74 -24.99 4.38 -15.23
N LEU A 75 -24.08 4.03 -16.14
CA LEU A 75 -23.77 4.83 -17.31
C LEU A 75 -24.73 4.50 -18.45
N ASP A 76 -25.24 5.53 -19.11
CA ASP A 76 -26.01 5.36 -20.34
C ASP A 76 -25.10 5.00 -21.52
N ILE A 77 -25.73 4.58 -22.62
CA ILE A 77 -25.04 4.16 -23.84
C ILE A 77 -24.20 5.32 -24.40
N GLU A 78 -24.76 6.53 -24.44
CA GLU A 78 -24.07 7.73 -24.97
C GLU A 78 -22.77 8.00 -24.21
N THR A 79 -22.76 7.82 -22.89
CA THR A 79 -21.56 7.97 -22.06
C THR A 79 -20.53 6.89 -22.37
N ILE A 80 -20.94 5.63 -22.55
CA ILE A 80 -20.02 4.55 -22.92
C ILE A 80 -19.39 4.81 -24.28
N GLU A 81 -20.19 5.22 -25.27
CA GLU A 81 -19.71 5.60 -26.60
C GLU A 81 -18.73 6.77 -26.55
N PHE A 82 -19.05 7.79 -25.74
CA PHE A 82 -18.17 8.94 -25.52
C PHE A 82 -16.82 8.50 -24.92
N LEU A 83 -16.83 7.67 -23.87
CA LEU A 83 -15.60 7.19 -23.25
C LEU A 83 -14.76 6.34 -24.20
N ASN A 84 -15.39 5.44 -24.97
CA ASN A 84 -14.72 4.65 -25.99
C ASN A 84 -14.14 5.55 -27.10
N SER A 85 -14.80 6.65 -27.47
CA SER A 85 -14.26 7.60 -28.44
C SER A 85 -12.94 8.24 -27.96
N LYS A 86 -12.84 8.55 -26.66
CA LYS A 86 -11.61 9.09 -26.05
C LYS A 86 -10.48 8.07 -26.00
N LEU A 87 -10.80 6.79 -25.74
CA LEU A 87 -9.83 5.72 -25.89
C LEU A 87 -9.39 5.54 -27.35
N GLY A 88 -10.31 5.69 -28.31
CA GLY A 88 -10.02 5.67 -29.73
C GLY A 88 -9.05 6.79 -30.15
N GLU A 89 -9.17 8.00 -29.58
CA GLU A 89 -8.21 9.09 -29.78
C GLU A 89 -6.80 8.70 -29.29
N LEU A 90 -6.69 8.00 -28.16
CA LEU A 90 -5.41 7.46 -27.67
C LEU A 90 -4.85 6.37 -28.60
N ASN A 91 -5.71 5.50 -29.11
CA ASN A 91 -5.31 4.45 -30.05
C ASN A 91 -4.76 5.04 -31.36
N LYS A 92 -5.35 6.13 -31.86
CA LYS A 92 -4.85 6.88 -33.03
C LYS A 92 -3.46 7.47 -32.79
N LYS A 93 -3.12 7.79 -31.53
CA LYS A 93 -1.78 8.23 -31.10
C LYS A 93 -0.81 7.07 -30.85
N GLY A 94 -1.23 5.82 -31.10
CA GLY A 94 -0.42 4.61 -30.90
C GLY A 94 -0.51 3.98 -29.51
N THR A 95 -1.28 4.57 -28.58
CA THR A 95 -1.44 4.00 -27.23
C THR A 95 -2.53 2.94 -27.24
N LYS A 96 -2.14 1.67 -27.18
CA LYS A 96 -3.06 0.50 -27.17
C LYS A 96 -3.19 -0.18 -25.81
N TYR A 97 -2.28 0.10 -24.89
CA TYR A 97 -2.31 -0.38 -23.52
C TYR A 97 -1.70 0.67 -22.59
N ILE A 98 -2.04 0.57 -21.31
CA ILE A 98 -1.33 1.26 -20.24
C ILE A 98 -0.56 0.25 -19.38
N GLU A 99 0.54 0.69 -18.78
CA GLU A 99 1.32 -0.15 -17.87
C GLU A 99 0.95 0.13 -16.42
N LYS A 100 0.54 -0.91 -15.71
CA LYS A 100 0.29 -0.87 -14.26
C LYS A 100 1.28 -1.80 -13.56
N ARG A 101 2.00 -1.27 -12.58
CA ARG A 101 2.87 -2.05 -11.70
C ARG A 101 2.03 -2.66 -10.57
N LYS A 102 2.19 -3.96 -10.31
CA LYS A 102 1.57 -4.66 -9.18
C LYS A 102 2.64 -5.40 -8.38
N CYS A 103 2.69 -5.13 -7.08
CA CYS A 103 3.52 -5.84 -6.12
C CYS A 103 2.92 -5.59 -4.73
N ASN A 104 2.30 -6.59 -4.13
CA ASN A 104 1.75 -6.53 -2.79
C ASN A 104 2.40 -7.58 -1.89
N PHE A 105 2.31 -7.35 -0.59
CA PHE A 105 2.95 -8.16 0.45
C PHE A 105 1.99 -8.49 1.60
N ASP A 106 0.69 -8.35 1.38
CA ASP A 106 -0.34 -8.48 2.41
C ASP A 106 -0.30 -9.88 3.06
N VAL A 107 -0.07 -10.91 2.24
CA VAL A 107 0.09 -12.30 2.70
C VAL A 107 1.38 -12.49 3.50
N GLU A 108 2.53 -12.03 3.00
CA GLU A 108 3.82 -12.23 3.67
C GLU A 108 3.86 -11.50 5.00
N ILE A 109 3.43 -10.23 5.01
CA ILE A 109 3.33 -9.42 6.22
C ILE A 109 2.37 -10.08 7.21
N GLY A 110 1.17 -10.49 6.77
CA GLY A 110 0.20 -11.14 7.63
C GLY A 110 0.70 -12.45 8.24
N VAL A 111 1.37 -13.29 7.45
CA VAL A 111 1.99 -14.54 7.93
C VAL A 111 3.09 -14.23 8.93
N ASP A 112 3.97 -13.29 8.63
CA ASP A 112 5.07 -12.93 9.52
C ASP A 112 4.57 -12.35 10.85
N MET A 113 3.55 -11.49 10.82
CA MET A 113 2.89 -10.98 12.04
C MET A 113 2.34 -12.11 12.91
N LEU A 114 1.70 -13.12 12.32
CA LEU A 114 1.13 -14.25 13.06
C LEU A 114 2.20 -15.23 13.56
N LEU A 115 3.31 -15.39 12.86
CA LEU A 115 4.45 -16.18 13.34
C LEU A 115 5.11 -15.47 14.53
N ASP A 116 5.42 -14.19 14.38
CA ASP A 116 5.99 -13.34 15.44
C ASP A 116 5.09 -13.31 16.69
N HIS A 117 3.77 -13.31 16.48
CA HIS A 117 2.79 -13.46 17.54
C HIS A 117 2.89 -14.80 18.29
N LYS A 118 2.95 -15.91 17.56
CA LYS A 118 3.01 -17.27 18.14
C LYS A 118 4.26 -17.53 18.95
N GLU A 119 5.38 -16.93 18.56
CA GLU A 119 6.63 -17.06 19.32
C GLU A 119 6.56 -16.34 20.69
N ASN A 120 5.53 -15.51 20.91
CA ASN A 120 5.14 -14.89 22.17
C ASN A 120 6.25 -14.12 22.92
N HIS A 121 7.20 -13.56 22.18
CA HIS A 121 8.26 -12.67 22.71
C HIS A 121 8.09 -11.21 22.27
N ILE A 122 7.05 -10.90 21.50
CA ILE A 122 6.72 -9.56 21.03
C ILE A 122 5.43 -9.11 21.71
N ASP A 123 5.49 -7.96 22.38
CA ASP A 123 4.34 -7.32 23.03
C ASP A 123 3.73 -6.20 22.17
N ASN A 124 4.54 -5.60 21.30
CA ASN A 124 4.19 -4.42 20.52
C ASN A 124 4.49 -4.66 19.04
N PHE A 125 3.49 -4.46 18.20
CA PHE A 125 3.60 -4.54 16.75
C PHE A 125 3.43 -3.15 16.15
N VAL A 126 4.35 -2.78 15.26
CA VAL A 126 4.29 -1.50 14.53
C VAL A 126 4.17 -1.80 13.04
N ILE A 127 3.07 -1.38 12.42
CA ILE A 127 2.84 -1.57 10.99
C ILE A 127 2.79 -0.22 10.27
N TRP A 128 3.45 -0.14 9.13
CA TRP A 128 3.47 1.04 8.26
C TRP A 128 2.58 0.80 7.03
N SER A 129 1.29 0.59 7.28
CA SER A 129 0.30 0.40 6.23
C SER A 129 -1.10 0.80 6.71
N GLY A 130 -1.94 1.29 5.81
CA GLY A 130 -3.36 1.56 6.04
C GLY A 130 -4.30 0.54 5.40
N ASP A 131 -3.76 -0.55 4.84
CA ASP A 131 -4.54 -1.55 4.10
C ASP A 131 -5.51 -2.32 5.02
N SER A 132 -6.77 -2.49 4.56
CA SER A 132 -7.80 -3.26 5.25
C SER A 132 -7.44 -4.74 5.41
N ASP A 133 -6.60 -5.29 4.54
CA ASP A 133 -6.23 -6.71 4.59
C ASP A 133 -5.51 -7.09 5.90
N PHE A 134 -4.96 -6.10 6.63
CA PHE A 134 -4.34 -6.29 7.93
C PHE A 134 -5.32 -6.28 9.11
N ALA A 135 -6.60 -5.94 8.90
CA ALA A 135 -7.58 -5.88 9.99
C ALA A 135 -7.73 -7.22 10.73
N GLY A 136 -7.72 -8.35 10.01
CA GLY A 136 -7.81 -9.69 10.61
C GLY A 136 -6.63 -10.04 11.52
N PRO A 137 -5.37 -9.98 11.02
CA PRO A 137 -4.19 -10.18 11.85
C PRO A 137 -4.14 -9.23 13.05
N ILE A 138 -4.48 -7.95 12.87
CA ILE A 138 -4.44 -6.95 13.94
C ILE A 138 -5.50 -7.22 15.01
N ASP A 139 -6.72 -7.53 14.63
CA ASP A 139 -7.79 -7.91 15.55
C ASP A 139 -7.39 -9.13 16.40
N THR A 140 -6.71 -10.11 15.78
CA THR A 140 -6.16 -11.28 16.48
C THR A 140 -5.12 -10.88 17.53
N LEU A 141 -4.14 -10.05 17.14
CA LEU A 141 -3.10 -9.54 18.05
C LEU A 141 -3.70 -8.79 19.25
N MET A 142 -4.65 -7.90 18.98
CA MET A 142 -5.29 -7.06 20.00
C MET A 142 -6.13 -7.89 20.97
N LYS A 143 -6.86 -8.91 20.48
CA LYS A 143 -7.63 -9.85 21.32
C LYS A 143 -6.74 -10.64 22.29
N ASP A 144 -5.53 -10.97 21.85
CA ASP A 144 -4.54 -11.67 22.66
C ASP A 144 -3.68 -10.72 23.51
N GLY A 145 -4.12 -9.47 23.66
CA GLY A 145 -3.55 -8.47 24.57
C GLY A 145 -2.28 -7.79 24.04
N LYS A 146 -1.91 -8.01 22.79
CA LYS A 146 -0.77 -7.31 22.16
C LYS A 146 -1.16 -5.88 21.81
N LYS A 147 -0.18 -4.98 21.80
CA LYS A 147 -0.37 -3.60 21.38
C LYS A 147 -0.02 -3.47 19.90
N VAL A 148 -0.90 -2.87 19.13
CA VAL A 148 -0.66 -2.59 17.71
C VAL A 148 -0.67 -1.09 17.46
N VAL A 149 0.36 -0.61 16.77
CA VAL A 149 0.51 0.76 16.32
C VAL A 149 0.54 0.81 14.79
N ILE A 150 -0.34 1.62 14.21
CA ILE A 150 -0.50 1.76 12.77
C ILE A 150 -0.01 3.14 12.34
N PHE A 151 1.00 3.17 11.47
CA PHE A 151 1.43 4.36 10.75
C PHE A 151 0.78 4.36 9.37
N ALA A 152 -0.16 5.28 9.15
CA ALA A 152 -0.83 5.45 7.87
C ALA A 152 -1.24 6.92 7.67
N THR A 153 -1.69 7.27 6.47
CA THR A 153 -2.39 8.54 6.26
C THR A 153 -3.89 8.36 6.50
N VAL A 154 -4.57 9.27 7.20
CA VAL A 154 -6.00 9.16 7.57
C VAL A 154 -6.90 8.85 6.37
N ARG A 155 -6.62 9.43 5.19
CA ARG A 155 -7.40 9.16 3.95
C ARG A 155 -7.22 7.77 3.35
N ARG A 156 -6.22 7.02 3.81
CA ARG A 156 -5.91 5.66 3.37
C ARG A 156 -6.20 4.63 4.45
N LEU A 157 -6.86 5.04 5.53
CA LEU A 157 -7.31 4.12 6.57
C LEU A 157 -8.68 3.58 6.18
N SER A 158 -8.81 2.26 6.13
CA SER A 158 -10.09 1.60 5.93
C SER A 158 -10.93 1.62 7.22
N PRO A 159 -12.27 1.70 7.12
CA PRO A 159 -13.16 1.63 8.29
C PRO A 159 -12.93 0.37 9.15
N GLU A 160 -12.64 -0.76 8.50
CA GLU A 160 -12.35 -2.04 9.13
C GLU A 160 -11.11 -1.92 10.01
N LEU A 161 -10.03 -1.33 9.49
CA LEU A 161 -8.79 -1.14 10.25
C LEU A 161 -8.99 -0.17 11.42
N ALA A 162 -9.78 0.90 11.21
CA ALA A 162 -10.12 1.85 12.26
C ALA A 162 -10.93 1.22 13.41
N SER A 163 -11.74 0.21 13.11
CA SER A 163 -12.57 -0.48 14.10
C SER A 163 -11.81 -1.43 15.04
N THR A 164 -10.56 -1.78 14.71
CA THR A 164 -9.73 -2.72 15.50
C THR A 164 -9.28 -2.16 16.86
N GLY A 165 -9.41 -0.85 17.08
CA GLY A 165 -8.93 -0.19 18.30
C GLY A 165 -7.40 -0.03 18.37
N ALA A 166 -6.66 -0.38 17.31
CA ALA A 166 -5.22 -0.16 17.23
C ALA A 166 -4.88 1.35 17.27
N GLN A 167 -3.76 1.70 17.89
CA GLN A 167 -3.33 3.09 17.98
C GLN A 167 -2.85 3.57 16.61
N MET A 168 -3.45 4.65 16.09
CA MET A 168 -3.10 5.20 14.80
C MET A 168 -2.23 6.46 14.92
N PHE A 169 -1.17 6.52 14.11
CA PHE A 169 -0.36 7.71 13.90
C PHE A 169 -0.42 8.16 12.45
N GLU A 170 -0.72 9.44 12.25
CA GLU A 170 -0.67 10.09 10.94
C GLU A 170 0.78 10.30 10.52
N ILE A 171 1.20 9.63 9.43
CA ILE A 171 2.58 9.73 8.92
C ILE A 171 2.96 11.18 8.60
N LYS A 172 2.03 12.03 8.16
CA LYS A 172 2.33 13.46 7.92
C LYS A 172 2.80 14.21 9.16
N LYS A 173 2.38 13.75 10.35
CA LYS A 173 2.79 14.30 11.64
C LYS A 173 4.05 13.65 12.19
N ILE A 174 4.69 12.73 11.46
CA ILE A 174 5.86 12.00 11.98
C ILE A 174 6.98 12.95 12.41
N ARG A 175 7.16 14.07 11.70
CA ARG A 175 8.13 15.12 12.05
C ARG A 175 7.90 15.67 13.45
N ASP A 176 6.65 15.72 13.89
CA ASP A 176 6.28 16.20 15.22
C ASP A 176 6.80 15.27 16.34
N PHE A 177 7.15 14.03 15.99
CA PHE A 177 7.59 13.00 16.93
C PHE A 177 9.07 12.63 16.79
N ILE A 178 9.70 12.91 15.64
CA ILE A 178 11.10 12.52 15.36
C ILE A 178 12.06 13.71 15.30
N CYS A 179 11.55 14.93 15.14
CA CYS A 179 12.38 16.14 15.17
C CYS A 179 12.55 16.63 16.61
N TRP A 180 13.72 17.20 16.91
CA TRP A 180 13.97 17.85 18.19
C TRP A 180 13.03 19.05 18.38
N ASN A 181 12.65 19.39 19.62
CA ASN A 181 11.72 20.49 19.93
C ASN A 181 12.07 21.85 19.25
N GLY A 182 13.35 22.09 18.95
CA GLY A 182 13.83 23.29 18.23
C GLY A 182 13.57 23.30 16.72
N GLU A 183 13.17 22.17 16.13
CA GLU A 183 12.86 22.00 14.70
C GLU A 183 11.34 21.85 14.45
N LEU A 184 10.53 21.84 15.52
CA LEU A 184 9.08 21.75 15.44
C LEU A 184 8.46 23.09 15.01
N SER A 185 7.46 23.03 14.13
CA SER A 185 6.66 24.23 13.82
C SER A 185 5.84 24.67 15.04
N THR A 186 5.53 25.96 15.16
CA THR A 186 4.80 26.55 16.30
C THR A 186 3.41 25.91 16.52
N GLN A 187 2.83 25.27 15.49
CA GLN A 187 1.56 24.53 15.61
C GLN A 187 1.73 23.15 16.27
N ALA A 188 2.88 22.50 16.12
CA ALA A 188 3.15 21.18 16.71
C ALA A 188 3.49 21.27 18.21
N GLN A 189 4.05 22.40 18.66
CA GLN A 189 4.40 22.66 20.06
C GLN A 189 3.18 22.83 20.99
N ASN A 190 2.00 23.16 20.44
CA ASN A 190 0.77 23.39 21.24
C ASN A 190 -0.09 22.12 21.45
N VAL A 191 0.36 20.96 20.95
CA VAL A 191 -0.39 19.70 20.96
C VAL A 191 0.30 18.61 21.80
N LEU A 192 1.49 18.91 22.33
CA LEU A 192 2.23 18.10 23.32
C LEU A 192 2.13 18.75 24.70
#